data_AF-A0A6H0S0Q3-F1
#
_entry.id   AF-A0A6H0S0Q3-F1
#
_cell.length_a   1.000
_cell.length_b   1.000
_cell.length_c   1.000
_cell.angle_alpha   90.00
_cell.angle_beta   90.00
_cell.angle_gamma   90.00
#
_symmetry.space_group_name_H-M   'P 1'
#
loop_
_entity.id
_entity.type
_entity.pdbx_description
1 polymer ?
#
loop_
_entity_poly.entity_id
_entity_poly.type
_entity_poly.pdbx_seq_one_letter_code
_entity_poly.pdbx_strand_id
1 'polypeptide(L)'
;MDSSQLRTAAARGDQEFVMDSWHPLEVEMTGLKGRMLRLLTDEPTDDAGDSQDQLPSGITDVISVRDTVSPNLTVRVHPVGDPHTIAYIRVDQLALYDEQQP
;
A
#
# COMPACT_ATOMS: atom_id res chain seq x y z
N MET A 1 15.77 -51.87 35.09
CA MET A 1 16.50 -50.69 35.59
C MET A 1 16.81 -49.85 34.36
N ASP A 2 15.76 -49.36 33.69
CA ASP A 2 15.07 -48.08 33.94
C ASP A 2 15.87 -46.89 33.38
N SER A 3 15.40 -46.26 32.29
CA SER A 3 14.29 -45.28 32.22
C SER A 3 14.78 -43.87 32.53
N SER A 4 14.86 -43.04 31.49
CA SER A 4 14.64 -41.58 31.47
C SER A 4 15.05 -41.09 30.07
N GLN A 5 14.17 -41.10 29.06
CA GLN A 5 13.08 -40.16 28.77
C GLN A 5 13.47 -38.66 28.71
N LEU A 6 13.14 -38.10 27.54
CA LEU A 6 12.69 -36.73 27.22
C LEU A 6 13.65 -35.54 27.43
N ARG A 7 13.97 -34.88 26.31
CA ARG A 7 13.50 -33.50 26.08
C ARG A 7 13.48 -33.12 24.59
N THR A 8 12.28 -32.72 24.15
CA THR A 8 11.99 -31.58 23.26
C THR A 8 12.43 -31.72 21.79
N ALA A 9 11.56 -32.10 20.86
CA ALA A 9 10.45 -31.34 20.27
C ALA A 9 10.90 -30.14 19.41
N ALA A 10 10.42 -30.16 18.17
CA ALA A 10 10.62 -29.16 17.13
C ALA A 10 10.01 -27.79 17.48
N ALA A 11 10.68 -26.74 16.99
CA ALA A 11 10.14 -25.46 16.52
C ALA A 11 11.36 -24.75 15.88
N ARG A 12 11.50 -24.53 14.56
CA ARG A 12 10.62 -23.85 13.61
C ARG A 12 9.83 -22.73 14.27
N GLY A 13 10.39 -21.54 14.22
CA GLY A 13 9.66 -20.32 14.58
C GLY A 13 10.64 -19.18 14.71
N ASP A 14 10.94 -18.50 13.60
CA ASP A 14 11.38 -17.10 13.54
C ASP A 14 11.36 -16.69 12.05
N GLN A 15 10.21 -16.87 11.41
CA GLN A 15 9.83 -16.03 10.29
C GLN A 15 8.64 -15.25 10.83
N GLU A 16 8.91 -14.07 11.39
CA GLU A 16 7.87 -13.08 11.63
C GLU A 16 7.32 -12.72 10.25
N PHE A 17 6.28 -13.44 9.82
CA PHE A 17 5.46 -13.04 8.70
C PHE A 17 4.87 -11.69 9.10
N VAL A 18 5.44 -10.62 8.57
CA VAL A 18 4.85 -9.29 8.70
C VAL A 18 3.61 -9.30 7.82
N MET A 19 2.51 -9.77 8.42
CA MET A 19 1.17 -9.71 7.88
C MET A 19 0.83 -8.22 7.75
N ASP A 20 0.59 -7.77 6.52
CA ASP A 20 0.04 -6.46 6.18
C ASP A 20 0.96 -5.26 6.51
N SER A 21 2.01 -5.08 5.70
CA SER A 21 2.91 -3.91 5.82
C SER A 21 2.56 -2.83 4.80
N TRP A 22 2.49 -1.58 5.26
CA TRP A 22 2.50 -0.40 4.39
C TRP A 22 3.95 0.02 4.13
N HIS A 23 4.31 0.23 2.88
CA HIS A 23 5.60 0.83 2.54
C HIS A 23 5.41 2.01 1.58
N PRO A 24 6.27 3.04 1.66
CA PRO A 24 6.25 4.14 0.69
C PRO A 24 6.31 3.63 -0.74
N LEU A 25 5.60 4.30 -1.63
CA LEU A 25 5.59 3.96 -3.04
C LEU A 25 6.90 4.39 -3.71
N GLU A 26 7.47 3.53 -4.56
CA GLU A 26 8.68 3.86 -5.32
C GLU A 26 8.33 4.19 -6.77
N VAL A 27 9.11 5.07 -7.40
CA VAL A 27 8.85 5.56 -8.77
C VAL A 27 8.93 4.47 -9.83
N GLU A 28 9.71 3.41 -9.59
CA GLU A 28 9.92 2.28 -10.50
C GLU A 28 8.92 1.13 -10.27
N MET A 29 7.98 1.28 -9.33
CA MET A 29 7.00 0.23 -9.03
C MET A 29 6.02 -0.02 -10.17
N THR A 30 5.70 -1.30 -10.36
CA THR A 30 4.73 -1.83 -11.33
C THR A 30 3.73 -2.73 -10.61
N GLY A 31 2.69 -3.21 -11.29
CA GLY A 31 1.66 -4.06 -10.68
C GLY A 31 0.69 -3.29 -9.77
N LEU A 32 0.63 -1.97 -9.88
CA LEU A 32 -0.21 -1.13 -9.02
C LEU A 32 -1.68 -1.17 -9.40
N LYS A 33 -2.05 -1.67 -10.58
CA LYS A 33 -3.42 -1.56 -11.07
C LYS A 33 -4.38 -2.33 -10.17
N GLY A 34 -5.35 -1.62 -9.61
CA GLY A 34 -6.33 -2.18 -8.68
C GLY A 34 -5.80 -2.40 -7.26
N ARG A 35 -4.52 -2.09 -6.98
CA ARG A 35 -3.94 -2.20 -5.65
C ARG A 35 -4.42 -1.04 -4.77
N MET A 36 -4.59 -1.36 -3.50
CA MET A 36 -4.91 -0.38 -2.47
C MET A 36 -3.65 0.39 -2.07
N LEU A 37 -3.79 1.70 -2.05
CA LEU A 37 -2.79 2.65 -1.60
C LEU A 37 -3.34 3.43 -0.42
N ARG A 38 -2.45 3.88 0.45
CA ARG A 38 -2.77 4.75 1.58
C ARG A 38 -2.20 6.13 1.36
N LEU A 39 -3.01 7.14 1.61
CA LEU A 39 -2.60 8.53 1.69
C LEU A 39 -1.80 8.75 2.98
N LEU A 40 -0.63 9.37 2.83
CA LEU A 40 0.27 9.72 3.94
C LEU A 40 0.07 11.17 4.42
N THR A 41 -0.84 11.90 3.78
CA THR A 41 -1.18 13.30 4.05
C THR A 41 -2.70 13.48 4.06
N ASP A 42 -3.19 14.45 4.82
CA ASP A 42 -4.60 14.86 4.84
C ASP A 42 -4.95 15.73 3.62
N GLU A 43 -3.95 16.44 3.08
CA GLU A 43 -4.09 17.33 1.92
C GLU A 43 -3.26 16.79 0.74
N PRO A 44 -3.81 15.84 -0.03
CA PRO A 44 -3.10 15.27 -1.16
C PRO A 44 -3.07 16.26 -2.34
N THR A 45 -1.95 16.22 -3.07
CA THR A 45 -1.67 17.15 -4.16
C THR A 45 -1.09 16.43 -5.36
N ASP A 46 -1.23 17.02 -6.55
CA ASP A 46 -0.58 16.54 -7.77
C ASP A 46 0.87 17.07 -7.94
N ASP A 47 1.44 16.89 -9.13
CA ASP A 47 2.81 17.33 -9.45
C ASP A 47 2.97 18.86 -9.47
N ALA A 48 1.92 19.60 -9.83
CA ALA A 48 1.89 21.06 -9.79
C ALA A 48 1.70 21.61 -8.37
N GLY A 49 1.31 20.74 -7.42
CA GLY A 49 0.98 21.13 -6.05
C GLY A 49 -0.49 21.51 -5.88
N ASP A 50 -1.34 21.26 -6.87
CA ASP A 50 -2.77 21.52 -6.78
C ASP A 50 -3.45 20.48 -5.89
N SER A 51 -4.31 20.95 -5.00
CA SER A 51 -5.07 20.11 -4.05
C SER A 51 -6.09 19.24 -4.78
N GLN A 52 -6.30 18.02 -4.28
CA GLN A 52 -7.21 17.05 -4.88
C GLN A 52 -8.57 17.04 -4.17
N ASP A 53 -9.25 18.21 -4.16
CA ASP A 53 -10.52 18.47 -3.46
C ASP A 53 -11.70 17.60 -3.93
N GLN A 54 -11.56 16.91 -5.06
CA GLN A 54 -12.55 15.93 -5.53
C GLN A 54 -12.57 14.67 -4.67
N LEU A 55 -11.53 14.42 -3.86
CA LEU A 55 -11.51 13.31 -2.93
C LEU A 55 -12.41 13.61 -1.71
N PRO A 56 -13.19 12.63 -1.23
CA PRO A 56 -13.97 12.79 -0.01
C PRO A 56 -13.08 13.17 1.18
N SER A 57 -13.51 14.13 1.99
CA SER A 57 -12.77 14.55 3.18
C SER A 57 -12.52 13.38 4.14
N GLY A 58 -11.30 13.28 4.65
CA GLY A 58 -10.89 12.23 5.59
C GLY A 58 -10.67 10.85 4.98
N ILE A 59 -10.63 10.75 3.65
CA ILE A 59 -10.26 9.49 3.00
C ILE A 59 -8.79 9.15 3.25
N THR A 60 -8.52 7.90 3.62
CA THR A 60 -7.16 7.40 3.85
C THR A 60 -6.72 6.42 2.78
N ASP A 61 -7.65 5.72 2.15
CA ASP A 61 -7.34 4.61 1.26
C ASP A 61 -7.93 4.87 -0.13
N VAL A 62 -7.12 4.63 -1.16
CA VAL A 62 -7.45 4.87 -2.56
C VAL A 62 -6.98 3.67 -3.39
N ILE A 63 -7.57 3.49 -4.56
CA ILE A 63 -7.22 2.39 -5.47
C ILE A 63 -6.50 2.96 -6.67
N SER A 64 -5.35 2.39 -7.02
CA SER A 64 -4.63 2.80 -8.23
C SER A 64 -5.34 2.32 -9.49
N VAL A 65 -5.50 3.23 -10.45
CA VAL A 65 -6.16 3.00 -11.74
C VAL A 65 -5.18 2.43 -12.77
N ARG A 66 -3.88 2.71 -12.60
CA ARG A 66 -2.82 2.32 -13.55
C ARG A 66 -1.82 1.38 -12.91
N ASP A 67 -1.10 0.67 -13.76
CA ASP A 67 -0.10 -0.31 -13.34
C ASP A 67 1.18 0.33 -12.81
N THR A 68 1.51 1.54 -13.30
CA THR A 68 2.78 2.23 -13.02
C THR A 68 2.53 3.66 -12.55
N VAL A 69 3.52 4.23 -11.86
CA VAL A 69 3.60 5.67 -11.59
C VAL A 69 3.70 6.43 -12.93
N SER A 70 3.10 7.63 -13.00
CA SER A 70 3.19 8.48 -14.18
C SER A 70 4.59 9.14 -14.28
N PRO A 71 5.01 9.61 -15.47
CA PRO A 71 6.25 10.37 -15.62
C PRO A 71 6.32 11.65 -14.77
N ASN A 72 5.16 12.17 -14.35
CA ASN A 72 5.05 13.35 -13.50
C ASN A 72 5.16 13.00 -12.00
N LEU A 73 5.59 11.80 -11.65
CA LEU A 73 5.70 11.32 -10.26
C LEU A 73 4.36 11.30 -9.52
N THR A 74 3.25 11.08 -10.25
CA THR A 74 1.91 10.94 -9.67
C THR A 74 1.31 9.58 -9.96
N VAL A 75 0.42 9.11 -9.09
CA VAL A 75 -0.43 7.95 -9.33
C VAL A 75 -1.85 8.42 -9.59
N ARG A 76 -2.46 7.85 -10.64
CA ARG A 76 -3.88 8.04 -10.93
C ARG A 76 -4.68 7.09 -10.05
N VAL A 77 -5.52 7.62 -9.18
CA VAL A 77 -6.29 6.86 -8.20
C VAL A 77 -7.78 7.20 -8.24
N HIS A 78 -8.58 6.34 -7.62
CA HIS A 78 -9.96 6.64 -7.26
C HIS A 78 -10.21 6.28 -5.79
N PRO A 79 -11.15 6.94 -5.10
CA PRO A 79 -11.51 6.57 -3.74
C PRO A 79 -12.13 5.16 -3.69
N VAL A 80 -12.00 4.47 -2.56
CA VAL A 80 -12.66 3.17 -2.36
C VAL A 80 -14.18 3.36 -2.47
N GLY A 81 -14.81 2.61 -3.36
CA GLY A 81 -16.27 2.64 -3.56
C GLY A 81 -16.77 3.61 -4.63
N ASP A 82 -15.94 4.51 -5.16
CA ASP A 82 -16.30 5.38 -6.29
C ASP A 82 -15.20 5.41 -7.36
N PRO A 83 -15.29 4.54 -8.39
CA PRO A 83 -14.31 4.48 -9.48
C PRO A 83 -14.45 5.60 -10.52
N HIS A 84 -15.48 6.45 -10.43
CA HIS A 84 -15.71 7.55 -11.37
C HIS A 84 -14.98 8.83 -10.94
N THR A 85 -14.73 8.99 -9.65
CA THR A 85 -13.92 10.08 -9.11
C THR A 85 -12.43 9.77 -9.30
N ILE A 86 -11.73 10.61 -10.06
CA ILE A 86 -10.31 10.40 -10.38
C ILE A 86 -9.47 11.52 -9.76
N ALA A 87 -8.39 11.13 -9.09
CA ALA A 87 -7.38 12.05 -8.56
C ALA A 87 -5.97 11.65 -9.00
N TYR A 88 -5.06 12.62 -8.98
CA TYR A 88 -3.64 12.41 -9.24
C TYR A 88 -2.87 12.81 -7.99
N ILE A 89 -2.20 11.84 -7.38
CA ILE A 89 -1.50 12.06 -6.10
C ILE A 89 -0.02 11.83 -6.30
N ARG A 90 0.84 12.69 -5.77
CA ARG A 90 2.27 12.45 -5.81
C ARG A 90 2.66 11.13 -5.15
N VAL A 91 3.64 10.45 -5.75
CA VAL A 91 4.18 9.17 -5.31
C VAL A 91 4.66 9.22 -3.85
N ASP A 92 5.27 10.33 -3.41
CA ASP A 92 5.77 10.51 -2.04
C ASP A 92 4.68 10.62 -0.97
N GLN A 93 3.44 10.88 -1.40
CA GLN A 93 2.27 11.00 -0.53
C GLN A 93 1.49 9.69 -0.41
N LEU A 94 2.02 8.60 -0.99
CA LEU A 94 1.36 7.30 -1.06
C LEU A 94 2.22 6.20 -0.44
N ALA A 95 1.55 5.27 0.22
CA ALA A 95 2.10 3.97 0.58
C ALA A 95 1.31 2.85 -0.10
N LEU A 96 1.99 1.79 -0.55
CA LEU A 96 1.37 0.59 -1.07
C LEU A 96 1.09 -0.39 0.07
N TYR A 97 -0.06 -1.06 -0.03
CA TYR A 97 -0.37 -2.21 0.80
C TYR A 97 0.34 -3.44 0.25
N ASP A 98 1.27 -4.00 1.02
CA ASP A 98 1.87 -5.29 0.70
C ASP A 98 0.98 -6.42 1.22
N GLU A 99 0.06 -6.88 0.37
CA GLU A 99 -0.49 -8.22 0.47
C GLU A 99 0.56 -9.20 -0.07
N GLN A 100 1.53 -9.57 0.76
CA GLN A 100 2.46 -10.64 0.41
C GLN A 100 1.63 -11.92 0.21
N GLN A 101 1.28 -12.23 -1.05
CA GLN A 101 0.51 -13.42 -1.39
C GLN A 101 1.34 -14.66 -0.98
N PRO A 102 0.74 -15.63 -0.27
CA PRO A 102 1.41 -16.84 0.19
C PRO A 102 1.88 -17.76 -0.95
#